data_AF-A0A1C3N4N0-F1
#
_entry.id   AF-A0A1C3N4N0-F1
#
_cell.length_a   1.000
_cell.length_b   1.000
_cell.length_c   1.000
_cell.angle_alpha   90.00
_cell.angle_beta   90.00
_cell.angle_gamma   90.00
#
_symmetry.space_group_name_H-M   'P 1'
#
loop_
_entity.id
_entity.type
_entity.pdbx_description
1 polymer ?
#
loop_
_entity_poly.entity_id
_entity_poly.type
_entity_poly.pdbx_seq_one_letter_code
_entity_poly.pdbx_strand_id
1 'polypeptide(L)'
;MTTTTVLEVTEPGIHPDMPEDVYHRDPVPGGSLSSSGARKLLETCPARFDYERRNPPPSRDEFDLGKAFHTKVLGTGAETVVCDFRDWKTKPAQEAKKAAYAAGKVPLLAHQAADVDAMTDAVRSHPIAGALLSKGDVEQSLFWTDDRTGIWRRARLDLLRTDAIVDLKSCESADGEHVAKAIARYGYHAQADFYLEGARALGLGELPFLFVFVEKRPPHLIHVVQLGPDELAAGRHLNNRAIDRFAECQRTGVWPGYADDITTISLPPYALRNLEY
;
A
#
# COMPACT_ATOMS: atom_id res chain seq x y z
N MET A 1 -13.15 29.24 -18.12
CA MET A 1 -12.84 28.65 -16.80
C MET A 1 -13.69 27.41 -16.69
N THR A 2 -13.13 26.25 -17.05
CA THR A 2 -13.79 24.97 -16.83
C THR A 2 -13.66 24.67 -15.34
N THR A 3 -14.77 24.74 -14.62
CA THR A 3 -14.86 24.27 -13.24
C THR A 3 -14.60 22.76 -13.29
N THR A 4 -13.36 22.34 -13.03
CA THR A 4 -13.07 20.92 -12.78
C THR A 4 -13.81 20.56 -11.52
N THR A 5 -14.97 19.90 -11.66
CA THR A 5 -15.71 19.36 -10.53
C THR A 5 -14.76 18.43 -9.78
N VAL A 6 -14.35 18.82 -8.57
CA VAL A 6 -13.55 17.97 -7.70
C VAL A 6 -14.46 16.81 -7.30
N LEU A 7 -14.05 15.59 -7.61
CA LEU A 7 -14.79 14.41 -7.20
C LEU A 7 -14.65 14.28 -5.68
N GLU A 8 -15.75 14.54 -4.97
CA GLU A 8 -15.85 14.41 -3.51
C GLU A 8 -16.62 13.15 -3.16
N VAL A 9 -16.17 12.44 -2.13
CA VAL A 9 -16.86 11.27 -1.57
C VAL A 9 -17.55 11.71 -0.28
N THR A 10 -18.88 11.75 -0.31
CA THR A 10 -19.72 12.17 0.83
C THR A 10 -20.57 11.04 1.41
N GLU A 11 -20.64 9.90 0.73
CA GLU A 11 -21.42 8.72 1.12
C GLU A 11 -20.55 7.45 1.07
N PRO A 12 -20.71 6.51 2.02
CA PRO A 12 -20.02 5.23 1.97
C PRO A 12 -20.36 4.46 0.69
N GLY A 13 -19.37 3.77 0.12
CA GLY A 13 -19.56 3.05 -1.12
C GLY A 13 -18.30 2.47 -1.74
N ILE A 14 -18.52 1.77 -2.85
CA ILE A 14 -17.47 1.22 -3.71
C ILE A 14 -17.43 2.06 -4.99
N HIS A 15 -16.25 2.51 -5.38
CA HIS A 15 -16.00 3.32 -6.56
C HIS A 15 -15.02 2.59 -7.51
N PRO A 16 -15.53 1.88 -8.54
CA PRO A 16 -14.72 1.03 -9.42
C PRO A 16 -13.70 1.80 -10.27
N ASP A 17 -14.06 2.98 -10.76
CA ASP A 17 -13.28 3.72 -11.76
C ASP A 17 -12.66 5.01 -11.19
N MET A 18 -12.39 5.04 -9.89
CA MET A 18 -11.82 6.23 -9.25
C MET A 18 -10.37 6.43 -9.70
N PRO A 19 -10.02 7.58 -10.33
CA PRO A 19 -8.65 7.85 -10.75
C PRO A 19 -7.64 7.72 -9.59
N GLU A 20 -6.43 7.26 -9.91
CA GLU A 20 -5.38 7.03 -8.91
C GLU A 20 -5.06 8.31 -8.12
N ASP A 21 -4.91 9.43 -8.83
CA ASP A 21 -4.59 10.74 -8.27
C ASP A 21 -5.71 11.29 -7.37
N VAL A 22 -6.97 11.09 -7.76
CA VAL A 22 -8.15 11.49 -6.98
C VAL A 22 -8.17 10.74 -5.64
N TYR A 23 -8.02 9.41 -5.68
CA TYR A 23 -7.95 8.62 -4.45
C TYR A 23 -6.79 9.08 -3.58
N HIS A 24 -5.57 9.22 -4.11
CA HIS A 24 -4.42 9.56 -3.27
C HIS A 24 -4.52 10.96 -2.65
N ARG A 25 -5.17 11.92 -3.32
CA ARG A 25 -5.48 13.24 -2.76
C ARG A 25 -6.51 13.24 -1.64
N ASP A 26 -7.13 12.10 -1.36
CA ASP A 26 -8.19 11.93 -0.38
C ASP A 26 -9.45 12.72 -0.76
N PRO A 27 -10.42 12.10 -1.47
CA PRO A 27 -11.61 12.80 -1.95
C PRO A 27 -12.66 13.04 -0.86
N VAL A 28 -12.42 12.59 0.39
CA VAL A 28 -13.38 12.76 1.48
C VAL A 28 -13.23 14.14 2.11
N PRO A 29 -14.30 14.97 2.17
CA PRO A 29 -14.27 16.23 2.90
C PRO A 29 -13.91 16.02 4.38
N GLY A 30 -12.92 16.76 4.87
CA GLY A 30 -12.38 16.59 6.23
C GLY A 30 -11.30 15.50 6.35
N GLY A 31 -11.11 14.68 5.31
CA GLY A 31 -10.09 13.66 5.19
C GLY A 31 -10.50 12.31 5.79
N SER A 32 -9.83 11.28 5.33
CA SER A 32 -10.03 9.88 5.69
C SER A 32 -8.72 9.19 6.07
N LEU A 33 -8.83 8.06 6.76
CA LEU A 33 -7.70 7.21 7.11
C LEU A 33 -7.60 6.03 6.13
N SER A 34 -6.46 5.90 5.46
CA SER A 34 -6.14 4.72 4.64
C SER A 34 -5.36 3.67 5.44
N SER A 35 -5.32 2.42 4.98
CA SER A 35 -4.49 1.37 5.63
C SER A 35 -3.01 1.74 5.74
N SER A 36 -2.42 2.34 4.69
CA SER A 36 -1.04 2.82 4.75
C SER A 36 -0.91 4.01 5.70
N GLY A 37 -1.90 4.91 5.73
CA GLY A 37 -1.96 6.01 6.68
C GLY A 37 -2.03 5.55 8.13
N ALA A 38 -2.87 4.56 8.43
CA ALA A 38 -3.01 3.97 9.76
C ALA A 38 -1.69 3.35 10.25
N ARG A 39 -1.02 2.58 9.39
CA ARG A 39 0.31 2.02 9.70
C ARG A 39 1.35 3.11 9.92
N LYS A 40 1.38 4.12 9.05
CA LYS A 40 2.35 5.23 9.13
C LYS A 40 2.16 6.08 10.39
N LEU A 41 0.91 6.31 10.80
CA LEU A 41 0.56 7.02 12.03
C LEU A 41 1.11 6.32 13.27
N LEU A 42 1.12 4.98 13.28
CA LEU A 42 1.65 4.19 14.39
C LEU A 42 3.16 3.95 14.32
N GLU A 43 3.72 3.82 13.10
CA GLU A 43 5.15 3.68 12.88
C GLU A 43 5.92 4.95 13.27
N THR A 44 5.29 6.12 13.08
CA THR A 44 5.91 7.42 13.34
C THR A 44 5.26 8.13 14.54
N CYS A 45 4.82 9.37 14.35
CA CYS A 45 4.05 10.13 15.32
C CYS A 45 2.98 10.96 14.58
N PRO A 46 1.90 11.38 15.26
CA PRO A 46 0.84 12.17 14.63
C PRO A 46 1.33 13.42 13.90
N ALA A 47 2.29 14.18 14.47
CA ALA A 47 2.87 15.35 13.83
C ALA A 47 3.52 15.02 12.47
N ARG A 48 4.30 13.93 12.41
CA ARG A 48 4.97 13.48 11.18
C ARG A 48 3.95 13.03 10.15
N PHE A 49 2.98 12.23 10.58
CA PHE A 49 1.91 11.75 9.70
C PHE A 49 1.12 12.91 9.08
N ASP A 50 0.71 13.91 9.88
CA ASP A 50 -0.06 15.04 9.35
C ASP A 50 0.78 15.92 8.42
N TYR A 51 2.05 16.14 8.74
CA TYR A 51 2.96 16.84 7.84
C TYR A 51 3.06 16.13 6.47
N GLU A 52 3.31 14.82 6.45
CA GLU A 52 3.46 14.07 5.20
C GLU A 52 2.14 13.94 4.43
N ARG A 53 0.99 13.87 5.13
CA ARG A 53 -0.33 13.92 4.49
C ARG A 53 -0.57 15.24 3.76
N ARG A 54 -0.14 16.36 4.35
CA ARG A 54 -0.24 17.71 3.76
C ARG A 54 0.88 18.02 2.76
N ASN A 55 2.00 17.28 2.84
CA ASN A 55 3.17 17.44 2.00
C ASN A 55 3.63 16.06 1.51
N PRO A 56 2.90 15.43 0.56
CA PRO A 56 3.20 14.09 0.11
C PRO A 56 4.65 14.01 -0.41
N PRO A 57 5.45 13.05 0.08
CA PRO A 57 6.81 12.88 -0.43
C PRO A 57 6.76 12.44 -1.90
N PRO A 58 7.80 12.74 -2.69
CA PRO A 58 7.90 12.22 -4.05
C PRO A 58 7.90 10.68 -4.03
N SER A 59 7.33 10.08 -5.07
CA SER A 59 7.44 8.63 -5.29
C SER A 59 8.91 8.24 -5.32
N ARG A 60 9.27 7.14 -4.65
CA ARG A 60 10.63 6.62 -4.67
C ARG A 60 10.82 5.64 -5.82
N ASP A 61 11.96 5.75 -6.49
CA ASP A 61 12.39 4.89 -7.59
C ASP A 61 12.32 3.39 -7.26
N GLU A 62 12.54 3.02 -5.99
CA GLU A 62 12.51 1.63 -5.52
C GLU A 62 11.14 0.95 -5.69
N PHE A 63 10.07 1.74 -5.86
CA PHE A 63 8.71 1.25 -6.08
C PHE A 63 8.34 1.10 -7.56
N ASP A 64 9.11 1.63 -8.50
CA ASP A 64 8.75 1.68 -9.92
C ASP A 64 8.53 0.29 -10.52
N LEU A 65 9.44 -0.66 -10.23
CA LEU A 65 9.31 -2.04 -10.70
C LEU A 65 8.01 -2.68 -10.17
N GLY A 66 7.69 -2.45 -8.90
CA GLY A 66 6.47 -2.97 -8.28
C GLY A 66 5.21 -2.37 -8.91
N LYS A 67 5.20 -1.05 -9.14
CA LYS A 67 4.09 -0.36 -9.82
C LYS A 67 3.88 -0.86 -11.25
N ALA A 68 4.97 -1.00 -12.01
CA ALA A 68 4.91 -1.52 -13.37
C ALA A 68 4.40 -2.96 -13.39
N PHE A 69 4.86 -3.80 -12.47
CA PHE A 69 4.39 -5.17 -12.31
C PHE A 69 2.90 -5.23 -11.97
N HIS A 70 2.43 -4.47 -10.97
CA HIS A 70 0.99 -4.37 -10.66
C HIS A 70 0.17 -3.93 -11.87
N THR A 71 0.62 -2.86 -12.54
CA THR A 71 -0.08 -2.32 -13.71
C THR A 71 -0.20 -3.36 -14.81
N LYS A 72 0.87 -4.11 -15.07
CA LYS A 72 0.87 -5.13 -16.11
C LYS A 72 0.00 -6.35 -15.77
N VAL A 73 -0.05 -6.76 -14.51
CA VAL A 73 -0.84 -7.91 -14.06
C VAL A 73 -2.33 -7.56 -13.99
N LEU A 74 -2.68 -6.41 -13.40
CA LEU A 74 -4.07 -5.98 -13.18
C LEU A 74 -4.68 -5.30 -14.42
N GLY A 75 -3.85 -4.82 -15.36
CA GLY A 75 -4.32 -4.15 -16.57
C GLY A 75 -4.80 -2.70 -16.36
N THR A 76 -4.58 -2.15 -15.17
CA THR A 76 -4.94 -0.78 -14.77
C THR A 76 -3.81 -0.19 -13.91
N GLY A 77 -3.65 1.13 -13.92
CA GLY A 77 -2.58 1.85 -13.22
C GLY A 77 -1.77 2.78 -14.13
N ALA A 78 -0.64 3.28 -13.62
CA ALA A 78 0.19 4.25 -14.30
C ALA A 78 0.90 3.66 -15.54
N GLU A 79 0.83 4.38 -16.67
CA GLU A 79 1.49 3.99 -17.91
C GLU A 79 3.01 3.84 -17.71
N THR A 80 3.59 2.75 -18.20
CA THR A 80 5.03 2.50 -18.14
C THR A 80 5.72 2.96 -19.42
N VAL A 81 6.97 3.41 -19.32
CA VAL A 81 7.81 3.76 -20.47
C VAL A 81 9.18 3.11 -20.35
N VAL A 82 9.59 2.40 -21.40
CA VAL A 82 10.93 1.81 -21.48
C VAL A 82 11.90 2.87 -21.98
N CYS A 83 12.92 3.17 -21.20
CA CYS A 83 14.00 4.06 -21.58
C CYS A 83 15.23 3.23 -21.99
N ASP A 84 15.74 3.49 -23.19
CA ASP A 84 16.87 2.75 -23.78
C ASP A 84 18.21 3.20 -23.16
N PHE A 85 18.42 2.80 -21.90
CA PHE A 85 19.66 3.01 -21.16
C PHE A 85 20.02 1.75 -20.37
N ARG A 86 21.31 1.57 -20.09
CA ARG A 86 21.79 0.49 -19.21
C ARG A 86 21.50 0.76 -17.74
N ASP A 87 21.69 2.00 -17.31
CA ASP A 87 21.46 2.48 -15.95
C ASP A 87 21.13 3.98 -15.94
N TRP A 88 20.74 4.50 -14.77
CA TRP A 88 20.37 5.91 -14.57
C TRP A 88 21.56 6.82 -14.20
N LYS A 89 22.81 6.44 -14.53
CA LYS A 89 24.00 7.20 -14.09
C LYS A 89 24.36 8.35 -15.01
N THR A 90 23.94 8.31 -16.27
CA THR A 90 24.26 9.35 -17.24
C THR A 90 23.22 10.49 -17.21
N LYS A 91 23.66 11.70 -17.53
CA LYS A 91 22.78 12.88 -17.60
C LYS A 91 21.58 12.66 -18.55
N PRO A 92 21.75 12.12 -19.78
CA PRO A 92 20.61 11.83 -20.66
C PRO A 92 19.61 10.82 -20.05
N ALA A 93 20.10 9.79 -19.36
CA ALA A 93 19.23 8.82 -18.70
C ALA A 93 18.41 9.48 -17.56
N GLN A 94 19.04 10.33 -16.76
CA GLN A 94 18.35 11.07 -15.69
C GLN A 94 17.32 12.07 -16.24
N GLU A 95 17.63 12.75 -17.35
CA GLU A 95 16.70 13.65 -18.03
C GLU A 95 15.50 12.91 -18.61
N ALA A 96 15.72 11.76 -19.25
CA ALA A 96 14.64 10.88 -19.73
C ALA A 96 13.75 10.38 -18.58
N LYS A 97 14.35 9.94 -17.47
CA LYS A 97 13.63 9.52 -16.26
C LYS A 97 12.75 10.64 -15.70
N LYS A 98 13.30 11.84 -15.57
CA LYS A 98 12.58 13.02 -15.09
C LYS A 98 11.43 13.39 -16.02
N ALA A 99 11.64 13.32 -17.33
CA ALA A 99 10.59 13.58 -18.32
C ALA A 99 9.44 12.57 -18.22
N ALA A 100 9.74 11.29 -17.99
CA ALA A 100 8.72 10.26 -17.77
C ALA A 100 7.85 10.56 -16.54
N TYR A 101 8.46 10.87 -15.39
CA TYR A 101 7.70 11.25 -14.20
C TYR A 101 6.88 12.53 -14.40
N ALA A 102 7.43 13.53 -15.10
CA ALA A 102 6.71 14.77 -15.40
C ALA A 102 5.48 14.52 -16.30
N ALA A 103 5.50 13.45 -17.10
CA ALA A 103 4.38 12.98 -17.89
C ALA A 103 3.44 12.02 -17.14
N GLY A 104 3.66 11.77 -15.85
CA GLY A 104 2.87 10.83 -15.05
C GLY A 104 3.14 9.36 -15.35
N LYS A 105 4.26 9.04 -16.02
CA LYS A 105 4.64 7.67 -16.40
C LYS A 105 5.65 7.06 -15.45
N VAL A 106 5.72 5.73 -15.42
CA VAL A 106 6.72 4.96 -14.67
C VAL A 106 7.89 4.59 -15.60
N PRO A 107 9.08 5.18 -15.44
CA PRO A 107 10.24 4.86 -16.26
C PRO A 107 10.86 3.53 -15.87
N LEU A 108 11.15 2.70 -16.86
CA LEU A 108 11.84 1.42 -16.71
C LEU A 108 13.06 1.33 -17.63
N LEU A 109 14.13 0.71 -17.15
CA LEU A 109 15.22 0.26 -18.03
C LEU A 109 14.78 -1.01 -18.78
N ALA A 110 15.41 -1.29 -19.93
CA ALA A 110 15.05 -2.44 -20.76
C ALA A 110 15.06 -3.78 -19.99
N HIS A 111 16.05 -4.00 -19.12
CA HIS A 111 16.10 -5.22 -18.30
C HIS A 111 14.97 -5.28 -17.26
N GLN A 112 14.57 -4.14 -16.69
CA GLN A 112 13.46 -4.07 -15.73
C GLN A 112 12.12 -4.37 -16.41
N ALA A 113 11.94 -3.90 -17.65
CA ALA A 113 10.76 -4.26 -18.44
C ALA A 113 10.73 -5.77 -18.74
N ALA A 114 11.87 -6.36 -19.12
CA ALA A 114 11.97 -7.80 -19.31
C ALA A 114 11.68 -8.60 -18.03
N ASP A 115 12.14 -8.13 -16.87
CA ASP A 115 11.82 -8.73 -15.56
C ASP A 115 10.31 -8.65 -15.27
N VAL A 116 9.67 -7.51 -15.53
CA VAL A 116 8.21 -7.33 -15.35
C VAL A 116 7.42 -8.28 -16.25
N ASP A 117 7.88 -8.49 -17.49
CA ASP A 117 7.29 -9.44 -18.44
C ASP A 117 7.39 -10.87 -17.90
N ALA A 118 8.58 -11.29 -17.47
CA ALA A 118 8.83 -12.61 -16.92
C ALA A 118 8.06 -12.88 -15.62
N MET A 119 7.97 -11.88 -14.73
CA MET A 119 7.13 -11.97 -13.52
C MET A 119 5.65 -12.14 -13.88
N THR A 120 5.16 -11.43 -14.90
CA THR A 120 3.76 -11.53 -15.34
C THR A 120 3.47 -12.92 -15.90
N ASP A 121 4.38 -13.48 -16.69
CA ASP A 121 4.25 -14.83 -17.24
C ASP A 121 4.29 -15.89 -16.13
N ALA A 122 5.17 -15.72 -15.13
CA ALA A 122 5.19 -16.58 -13.95
C ALA A 122 3.84 -16.57 -13.20
N VAL A 123 3.25 -15.40 -12.99
CA VAL A 123 1.91 -15.27 -12.38
C VAL A 123 0.84 -15.99 -13.19
N ARG A 124 0.79 -15.75 -14.50
CA ARG A 124 -0.21 -16.36 -15.39
C ARG A 124 -0.08 -17.88 -15.45
N SER A 125 1.15 -18.40 -15.40
CA SER A 125 1.42 -19.84 -15.44
C SER A 125 1.19 -20.55 -14.11
N HIS A 126 1.17 -19.82 -12.99
CA HIS A 126 1.03 -20.41 -11.66
C HIS A 126 -0.42 -20.89 -11.41
N PRO A 127 -0.62 -22.14 -10.95
CA PRO A 127 -1.95 -22.77 -10.91
C PRO A 127 -2.97 -22.06 -10.01
N ILE A 128 -2.52 -21.50 -8.88
CA ILE A 128 -3.39 -20.77 -7.95
C ILE A 128 -3.43 -19.28 -8.29
N ALA A 129 -2.29 -18.57 -8.24
CA ALA A 129 -2.20 -17.14 -8.54
C ALA A 129 -2.78 -16.76 -9.92
N GLY A 130 -2.49 -17.53 -10.98
CA GLY A 130 -3.05 -17.30 -12.31
C GLY A 130 -4.58 -17.40 -12.33
N ALA A 131 -5.14 -18.40 -11.66
CA ALA A 131 -6.60 -18.55 -11.53
C ALA A 131 -7.22 -17.40 -10.71
N LEU A 132 -6.60 -17.01 -9.59
CA LEU A 132 -7.05 -15.91 -8.75
C LEU A 132 -7.08 -14.58 -9.51
N LEU A 133 -5.99 -14.25 -10.20
CA LEU A 133 -5.81 -12.95 -10.87
C LEU A 133 -6.47 -12.88 -12.26
N SER A 134 -6.99 -13.99 -12.79
CA SER A 134 -7.65 -14.02 -14.11
C SER A 134 -9.06 -13.42 -14.14
N LYS A 135 -9.71 -13.25 -12.98
CA LYS A 135 -11.09 -12.79 -12.87
C LYS A 135 -11.31 -12.02 -11.57
N GLY A 136 -11.98 -10.89 -11.68
CA GLY A 136 -12.36 -10.01 -10.57
C GLY A 136 -12.36 -8.55 -11.02
N ASP A 137 -12.88 -7.68 -10.17
CA ASP A 137 -12.89 -6.24 -10.38
C ASP A 137 -11.61 -5.65 -9.78
N VAL A 138 -10.81 -4.99 -10.60
CA VAL A 138 -9.51 -4.43 -10.20
C VAL A 138 -9.66 -3.03 -9.59
N GLU A 139 -8.72 -2.64 -8.73
CA GLU A 139 -8.59 -1.28 -8.18
C GLU A 139 -9.85 -0.67 -7.53
N GLN A 140 -10.72 -1.53 -6.97
CA GLN A 140 -11.95 -1.11 -6.32
C GLN A 140 -11.67 -0.23 -5.11
N SER A 141 -12.13 1.02 -5.15
CA SER A 141 -11.90 2.00 -4.09
C SER A 141 -13.08 2.01 -3.12
N LEU A 142 -12.83 1.60 -1.89
CA LEU A 142 -13.82 1.49 -0.81
C LEU A 142 -13.72 2.71 0.09
N PHE A 143 -14.88 3.26 0.45
CA PHE A 143 -15.01 4.32 1.45
C PHE A 143 -16.11 3.97 2.43
N TRP A 144 -15.81 4.07 3.73
CA TRP A 144 -16.76 3.77 4.79
C TRP A 144 -16.45 4.58 6.04
N THR A 145 -17.40 4.61 6.97
CA THR A 145 -17.23 5.25 8.27
C THR A 145 -16.99 4.21 9.34
N ASP A 146 -16.08 4.50 10.27
CA ASP A 146 -15.94 3.73 11.51
C ASP A 146 -17.08 4.11 12.48
N ASP A 147 -17.91 3.13 12.85
CA ASP A 147 -19.10 3.36 13.68
C ASP A 147 -18.78 3.89 15.09
N ARG A 148 -17.58 3.60 15.61
CA ARG A 148 -17.16 4.03 16.95
C ARG A 148 -16.74 5.50 17.00
N THR A 149 -16.04 5.96 15.97
CA THR A 149 -15.35 7.26 15.98
C THR A 149 -15.90 8.24 14.95
N GLY A 150 -16.73 7.78 14.00
CA GLY A 150 -17.21 8.56 12.86
C GLY A 150 -16.14 8.83 11.81
N ILE A 151 -14.95 8.25 11.96
CA ILE A 151 -13.83 8.50 11.05
C ILE A 151 -14.07 7.82 9.71
N TRP A 152 -13.94 8.61 8.65
CA TRP A 152 -13.90 8.09 7.30
C TRP A 152 -12.64 7.28 7.08
N ARG A 153 -12.81 6.16 6.41
CA ARG A 153 -11.75 5.23 6.05
C ARG A 153 -11.81 4.93 4.58
N ARG A 154 -10.64 4.64 4.01
CA ARG A 154 -10.53 4.26 2.60
C ARG A 154 -9.54 3.13 2.36
N ALA A 155 -9.85 2.32 1.37
CA ALA A 155 -8.97 1.28 0.85
C ALA A 155 -9.11 1.22 -0.66
N ARG A 156 -8.08 0.73 -1.34
CA ARG A 156 -8.15 0.36 -2.75
C ARG A 156 -7.69 -1.10 -2.84
N LEU A 157 -8.60 -1.97 -3.22
CA LEU A 157 -8.32 -3.39 -3.37
C LEU A 157 -7.61 -3.59 -4.72
N ASP A 158 -6.54 -4.39 -4.76
CA ASP A 158 -5.91 -4.73 -6.04
C ASP A 158 -6.89 -5.53 -6.92
N LEU A 159 -7.56 -6.52 -6.33
CA LEU A 159 -8.59 -7.32 -6.99
C LEU A 159 -9.68 -7.75 -6.00
N LEU A 160 -10.93 -7.42 -6.32
CA LEU A 160 -12.12 -7.92 -5.66
C LEU A 160 -12.74 -9.05 -6.48
N ARG A 161 -12.95 -10.20 -5.86
CA ARG A 161 -13.70 -11.32 -6.42
C ARG A 161 -14.97 -11.55 -5.63
N THR A 162 -15.87 -12.34 -6.20
CA THR A 162 -17.07 -12.82 -5.49
C THR A 162 -16.73 -13.72 -4.30
N ASP A 163 -15.54 -14.32 -4.28
CA ASP A 163 -15.11 -15.34 -3.32
C ASP A 163 -13.84 -14.98 -2.53
N ALA A 164 -13.17 -13.87 -2.83
CA ALA A 164 -11.94 -13.46 -2.16
C ALA A 164 -11.58 -11.98 -2.44
N ILE A 165 -10.77 -11.41 -1.57
CA ILE A 165 -9.97 -10.22 -1.87
C ILE A 165 -8.53 -10.69 -2.11
N VAL A 166 -7.93 -10.27 -3.23
CA VAL A 166 -6.56 -10.64 -3.59
C VAL A 166 -5.71 -9.37 -3.64
N ASP A 167 -4.55 -9.42 -2.99
CA ASP A 167 -3.57 -8.33 -2.96
C ASP A 167 -2.22 -8.87 -3.46
N LEU A 168 -1.68 -8.23 -4.49
CA LEU A 168 -0.47 -8.63 -5.17
C LEU A 168 0.73 -7.96 -4.53
N LYS A 169 1.84 -8.68 -4.37
CA LYS A 169 3.06 -8.16 -3.76
C LYS A 169 4.28 -8.63 -4.53
N SER A 170 5.10 -7.70 -5.01
CA SER A 170 6.47 -8.03 -5.42
C SER A 170 7.39 -8.12 -4.20
N CYS A 171 8.24 -9.13 -4.09
CA CYS A 171 9.14 -9.34 -2.95
C CYS A 171 10.57 -9.73 -3.38
N GLU A 172 11.50 -9.72 -2.41
CA GLU A 172 12.85 -10.25 -2.64
C GLU A 172 12.88 -11.78 -2.56
N SER A 173 12.12 -12.36 -1.63
CA SER A 173 11.93 -13.80 -1.53
C SER A 173 10.48 -14.15 -1.18
N ALA A 174 9.97 -15.22 -1.80
CA ALA A 174 8.66 -15.81 -1.56
C ALA A 174 8.71 -17.01 -0.60
N ASP A 175 9.89 -17.33 -0.05
CA ASP A 175 10.04 -18.29 1.05
C ASP A 175 9.16 -17.90 2.25
N GLY A 176 8.64 -18.90 2.95
CA GLY A 176 7.67 -18.70 4.04
C GLY A 176 8.21 -17.85 5.19
N GLU A 177 9.48 -18.00 5.57
CA GLU A 177 10.08 -17.21 6.65
C GLU A 177 10.24 -15.74 6.23
N HIS A 178 10.68 -15.50 5.00
CA HIS A 178 10.80 -14.16 4.44
C HIS A 178 9.45 -13.46 4.29
N VAL A 179 8.42 -14.20 3.84
CA VAL A 179 7.06 -13.69 3.72
C VAL A 179 6.49 -13.33 5.10
N ALA A 180 6.66 -14.19 6.11
CA ALA A 180 6.22 -13.90 7.48
C ALA A 180 6.91 -12.64 8.04
N LYS A 181 8.23 -12.50 7.85
CA LYS A 181 8.97 -11.30 8.23
C LYS A 181 8.48 -10.06 7.48
N ALA A 182 8.17 -10.17 6.19
CA ALA A 182 7.62 -9.06 5.41
C ALA A 182 6.24 -8.65 5.93
N ILE A 183 5.35 -9.60 6.24
CA ILE A 183 4.03 -9.35 6.81
C ILE A 183 4.13 -8.59 8.14
N ALA A 184 5.06 -8.98 9.01
CA ALA A 184 5.31 -8.30 10.27
C ALA A 184 5.92 -6.90 10.04
N ARG A 185 7.01 -6.82 9.26
CA ARG A 185 7.76 -5.58 8.99
C ARG A 185 6.93 -4.50 8.35
N TYR A 186 6.14 -4.86 7.33
CA TYR A 186 5.32 -3.91 6.57
C TYR A 186 3.90 -3.78 7.12
N GLY A 187 3.52 -4.54 8.14
CA GLY A 187 2.18 -4.48 8.74
C GLY A 187 1.07 -5.00 7.81
N TYR A 188 1.35 -5.98 6.95
CA TYR A 188 0.34 -6.49 6.01
C TYR A 188 -0.84 -7.19 6.70
N HIS A 189 -0.65 -7.68 7.92
CA HIS A 189 -1.74 -8.18 8.76
C HIS A 189 -2.74 -7.08 9.15
N ALA A 190 -2.26 -5.87 9.45
CA ALA A 190 -3.11 -4.70 9.63
C ALA A 190 -3.78 -4.28 8.31
N GLN A 191 -3.08 -4.37 7.16
CA GLN A 191 -3.69 -4.14 5.85
C GLN A 191 -4.85 -5.09 5.56
N ALA A 192 -4.64 -6.39 5.72
CA ALA A 192 -5.66 -7.42 5.47
C ALA A 192 -6.91 -7.17 6.31
N ASP A 193 -6.76 -6.99 7.63
CA ASP A 193 -7.89 -6.68 8.50
C ASP A 193 -8.61 -5.38 8.10
N PHE A 194 -7.86 -4.33 7.75
CA PHE A 194 -8.44 -3.04 7.35
C PHE A 194 -9.32 -3.17 6.10
N TYR A 195 -8.89 -3.98 5.14
CA TYR A 195 -9.61 -4.19 3.87
C TYR A 195 -10.81 -5.11 4.08
N LEU A 196 -10.65 -6.18 4.87
CA LEU A 196 -11.75 -7.07 5.24
C LEU A 196 -12.86 -6.33 5.99
N GLU A 197 -12.50 -5.41 6.89
CA GLU A 197 -13.50 -4.61 7.59
C GLU A 197 -14.24 -3.66 6.66
N GLY A 198 -13.55 -2.99 5.74
CA GLY A 198 -14.20 -2.15 4.72
C GLY A 198 -15.15 -2.96 3.84
N ALA A 199 -14.75 -4.18 3.46
CA ALA A 199 -15.61 -5.09 2.71
C ALA A 199 -16.88 -5.48 3.48
N ARG A 200 -16.75 -5.81 4.78
CA ARG A 200 -17.91 -6.08 5.66
C ARG A 200 -18.81 -4.87 5.81
N ALA A 201 -18.25 -3.69 6.07
CA ALA A 201 -18.99 -2.44 6.26
C ALA A 201 -19.83 -2.07 5.03
N LEU A 202 -19.38 -2.46 3.84
CA LEU A 202 -20.04 -2.22 2.56
C LEU A 202 -20.89 -3.41 2.08
N GLY A 203 -21.11 -4.43 2.92
CA GLY A 203 -21.99 -5.54 2.61
C GLY A 203 -21.45 -6.56 1.60
N LEU A 204 -20.14 -6.62 1.38
CA LEU A 204 -19.49 -7.63 0.52
C LEU A 204 -19.39 -9.02 1.19
N GLY A 205 -19.72 -9.10 2.48
CA GLY A 205 -19.72 -10.34 3.25
C GLY A 205 -18.35 -10.73 3.84
N GLU A 206 -18.29 -11.95 4.37
CA GLU A 206 -17.05 -12.54 4.91
C GLU A 206 -16.24 -13.15 3.77
N LEU A 207 -15.22 -12.42 3.32
CA LEU A 207 -14.30 -12.87 2.27
C LEU A 207 -12.95 -13.28 2.90
N PRO A 208 -12.25 -14.29 2.35
CA PRO A 208 -10.84 -14.49 2.65
C PRO A 208 -10.00 -13.38 2.01
N PHE A 209 -8.90 -13.04 2.66
CA PHE A 209 -7.88 -12.13 2.14
C PHE A 209 -6.63 -12.92 1.75
N LEU A 210 -6.26 -12.87 0.48
CA LEU A 210 -5.15 -13.64 -0.09
C LEU A 210 -4.06 -12.70 -0.57
N PHE A 211 -2.85 -12.86 -0.04
CA PHE A 211 -1.67 -12.24 -0.60
C PHE A 211 -1.06 -13.13 -1.67
N VAL A 212 -0.63 -12.54 -2.79
CA VAL A 212 0.18 -13.21 -3.82
C VAL A 212 1.56 -12.57 -3.82
N PHE A 213 2.53 -13.21 -3.18
CA PHE A 213 3.93 -12.77 -3.19
C PHE A 213 4.66 -13.32 -4.42
N VAL A 214 5.35 -12.46 -5.17
CA VAL A 214 6.08 -12.79 -6.40
C VAL A 214 7.51 -12.25 -6.31
N GLU A 215 8.49 -13.14 -6.45
CA GLU A 215 9.90 -12.74 -6.41
C GLU A 215 10.27 -11.86 -7.61
N LYS A 216 10.98 -10.76 -7.33
CA LYS A 216 11.49 -9.86 -8.36
C LYS A 216 12.60 -10.50 -9.21
N ARG A 217 13.31 -11.51 -8.69
CA ARG A 217 14.42 -12.16 -9.39
C ARG A 217 13.98 -13.49 -10.00
N PRO A 218 14.54 -13.91 -11.15
CA PRO A 218 14.32 -15.25 -11.69
C PRO A 218 14.62 -16.34 -10.65
N PRO A 219 13.84 -17.43 -10.59
CA PRO A 219 12.79 -17.81 -11.54
C PRO A 219 11.39 -17.24 -11.20
N HIS A 220 11.30 -16.13 -10.47
CA HIS A 220 10.04 -15.44 -10.10
C HIS A 220 9.07 -16.35 -9.33
N LEU A 221 9.58 -16.99 -8.27
CA LEU A 221 8.79 -17.89 -7.44
C LEU A 221 7.62 -17.15 -6.78
N ILE A 222 6.53 -17.89 -6.58
CA ILE A 222 5.25 -17.35 -6.11
C ILE A 222 4.80 -18.09 -4.86
N HIS A 223 4.27 -17.34 -3.90
CA HIS A 223 3.65 -17.89 -2.70
C HIS A 223 2.32 -17.17 -2.44
N VAL A 224 1.24 -17.93 -2.45
CA VAL A 224 -0.10 -17.45 -2.10
C VAL A 224 -0.35 -17.72 -0.62
N VAL A 225 -0.65 -16.68 0.15
CA VAL A 225 -0.75 -16.75 1.62
C VAL A 225 -2.05 -16.16 2.11
N GLN A 226 -2.70 -16.87 3.03
CA GLN A 226 -3.82 -16.38 3.82
C GLN A 226 -3.39 -16.28 5.28
N LEU A 227 -3.80 -15.20 5.96
CA LEU A 227 -3.51 -15.00 7.38
C LEU A 227 -4.52 -15.72 8.27
N GLY A 228 -4.04 -16.21 9.42
CA GLY A 228 -4.85 -16.84 10.45
C GLY A 228 -5.62 -15.81 11.31
N PRO A 229 -6.52 -16.31 12.18
CA PRO A 229 -7.33 -15.44 13.05
C PRO A 229 -6.48 -14.62 14.02
N ASP A 230 -5.36 -15.15 14.51
CA ASP A 230 -4.49 -14.46 15.47
C ASP A 230 -3.76 -13.28 14.82
N GLU A 231 -3.25 -13.46 13.59
CA GLU A 231 -2.62 -12.37 12.83
C GLU A 231 -3.64 -11.28 12.46
N LEU A 232 -4.86 -11.66 12.09
CA LEU A 232 -5.93 -10.72 11.82
C LEU A 232 -6.37 -9.97 13.08
N ALA A 233 -6.44 -10.64 14.24
CA ALA A 233 -6.73 -10.01 15.52
C ALA A 233 -5.63 -9.00 15.92
N ALA A 234 -4.36 -9.34 15.70
CA ALA A 234 -3.26 -8.40 15.87
C ALA A 234 -3.37 -7.19 14.93
N GLY A 235 -3.75 -7.42 13.67
CA GLY A 235 -4.02 -6.36 12.69
C GLY A 235 -5.13 -5.42 13.14
N ARG A 236 -6.25 -5.99 13.61
CA ARG A 236 -7.38 -5.24 14.20
C ARG A 236 -6.97 -4.39 15.38
N HIS A 237 -6.15 -4.93 16.28
CA HIS A 237 -5.67 -4.18 17.43
C HIS A 237 -4.87 -2.94 17.00
N LEU A 238 -4.00 -3.07 16.00
CA LEU A 238 -3.25 -1.94 15.44
C LEU A 238 -4.18 -0.95 14.74
N ASN A 239 -5.11 -1.42 13.90
CA ASN A 239 -6.05 -0.57 13.20
C ASN A 239 -6.90 0.27 14.16
N ASN A 240 -7.47 -0.35 15.20
CA ASN A 240 -8.26 0.36 16.22
C ASN A 240 -7.45 1.45 16.92
N ARG A 241 -6.20 1.16 17.30
CA ARG A 241 -5.31 2.16 17.90
C ARG A 241 -5.02 3.32 16.95
N ALA A 242 -4.84 3.05 15.66
CA ALA A 242 -4.61 4.09 14.66
C ALA A 242 -5.86 4.95 14.46
N ILE A 243 -7.04 4.34 14.38
CA ILE A 243 -8.33 5.02 14.22
C ILE A 243 -8.61 5.91 15.44
N ASP A 244 -8.48 5.38 16.66
CA ASP A 244 -8.69 6.15 17.89
C ASP A 244 -7.72 7.35 17.97
N ARG A 245 -6.45 7.14 17.62
CA ARG A 245 -5.45 8.22 17.60
C ARG A 245 -5.74 9.27 16.53
N PHE A 246 -6.13 8.85 15.33
CA PHE A 246 -6.50 9.76 14.25
C PHE A 246 -7.75 10.57 14.61
N ALA A 247 -8.75 9.93 15.21
CA ALA A 247 -9.97 10.58 15.69
C ALA A 247 -9.68 11.67 16.72
N GLU A 248 -8.83 11.37 17.70
CA GLU A 248 -8.42 12.35 18.71
C GLU A 248 -7.68 13.55 18.09
N CYS A 249 -6.78 13.29 17.14
CA CYS A 249 -6.05 14.36 16.46
C CYS A 249 -6.98 15.25 15.61
N GLN A 250 -7.94 14.65 14.88
CA GLN A 250 -8.94 15.41 14.13
C GLN A 250 -9.85 16.23 15.05
N ARG A 251 -10.32 15.63 16.16
CA ARG A 251 -11.23 16.28 17.12
C ARG A 251 -10.59 17.47 17.82
N THR A 252 -9.32 17.36 18.20
CA THR A 252 -8.60 18.39 18.96
C THR A 252 -7.87 19.40 18.06
N GLY A 253 -7.59 19.03 16.81
CA GLY A 253 -6.67 19.76 15.93
C GLY A 253 -5.20 19.64 16.37
N VAL A 254 -4.90 18.83 17.39
CA VAL A 254 -3.56 18.64 17.92
C VAL A 254 -2.95 17.35 17.38
N TRP A 255 -1.80 17.48 16.73
CA TRP A 255 -1.04 16.35 16.16
C TRP A 255 0.28 16.25 16.92
N PRO A 256 0.34 15.50 18.03
CA PRO A 256 1.50 15.49 18.91
C PRO A 256 2.74 14.89 18.24
N GLY A 257 3.91 15.39 18.66
CA GLY A 257 5.23 14.86 18.31
C GLY A 257 5.64 13.68 19.20
N TYR A 258 6.91 13.66 19.63
CA TYR A 258 7.41 12.63 20.55
C TYR A 258 7.23 13.02 22.01
N ALA A 259 8.02 13.96 22.50
CA ALA A 259 7.93 14.50 23.84
C ALA A 259 8.17 16.01 23.78
N ASP A 260 7.43 16.75 24.61
CA ASP A 260 7.60 18.19 24.81
C ASP A 260 8.46 18.49 26.06
N ASP A 261 9.10 17.46 26.63
CA ASP A 261 9.94 17.53 27.83
C ASP A 261 11.23 16.72 27.63
N ILE A 262 12.22 16.95 28.49
CA ILE A 262 13.50 16.25 28.51
C ILE A 262 13.28 14.80 28.97
N THR A 263 13.39 13.86 28.02
CA THR A 263 13.34 12.43 28.32
C THR A 263 14.73 11.84 28.43
N THR A 264 14.99 11.09 29.52
CA THR A 264 16.17 10.24 29.61
C THR A 264 15.99 9.00 28.75
N ILE A 265 16.96 8.69 27.88
CA ILE A 265 16.95 7.52 27.00
C ILE A 265 18.05 6.56 27.44
N SER A 266 17.71 5.28 27.59
CA SER A 266 18.70 4.22 27.78
C SER A 266 19.18 3.69 26.43
N LEU A 267 20.48 3.37 26.35
CA LEU A 267 21.01 2.62 25.23
C LEU A 267 20.29 1.26 25.11
N PRO A 268 20.09 0.75 23.90
CA PRO A 268 19.48 -0.56 23.73
C PRO A 268 20.37 -1.64 24.38
N PRO A 269 19.80 -2.73 24.93
CA PRO A 269 20.57 -3.72 25.69
C PRO A 269 21.79 -4.30 24.96
N TYR A 270 21.72 -4.45 23.64
CA TYR A 270 22.85 -4.96 22.84
C TYR A 270 24.05 -4.00 22.79
N ALA A 271 23.82 -2.68 22.87
CA ALA A 271 24.88 -1.68 22.81
C ALA A 271 25.64 -1.57 24.13
N LEU A 272 24.96 -1.86 25.24
CA LEU A 272 25.56 -1.91 26.58
C LEU A 272 26.43 -3.16 26.79
N ARG A 273 26.05 -4.29 26.20
CA ARG A 273 26.83 -5.55 26.30
C ARG A 273 28.21 -5.48 25.64
N ASN A 274 28.39 -4.64 24.61
CA ASN A 274 29.66 -4.48 23.91
C ASN A 274 30.71 -3.67 24.70
N LEU A 275 30.39 -3.22 25.91
CA LEU A 275 31.29 -2.45 26.78
C LEU A 275 31.81 -3.27 27.99
N GLU A 276 31.41 -4.54 28.12
CA GLU A 276 31.82 -5.43 29.22
C GLU A 276 33.04 -6.33 28.88
N TYR A 277 33.96 -5.86 28.02
CA TYR A 277 35.25 -6.52 27.76
C TYR A 277 36.44 -5.66 28.19
#